data_AF-A0A661BB94-F1
#
_entry.id   AF-A0A661BB94-F1
#
_cell.length_a   1.000
_cell.length_b   1.000
_cell.length_c   1.000
_cell.angle_alpha   90.00
_cell.angle_beta   90.00
_cell.angle_gamma   90.00
#
_symmetry.space_group_name_H-M   'P 1'
#
loop_
_entity.id
_entity.type
_entity.pdbx_description
1 polymer ?
#
loop_
_entity_poly.entity_id
_entity_poly.type
_entity_poly.pdbx_seq_one_letter_code
_entity_poly.pdbx_strand_id
1 'polypeptide(L)'
;MKGKVIIITILLSIFVMGFARDLNVAYFDSDLLRKEWGEWKDAQAKFDQEVAEWESKAQVMEDTIMQMMEEYQRQELLLSDEKKMEKERLITQKQQEYQEFLSSVFGETGLAAQRNAELTAPLY
;
A
#
# COMPACT_ATOMS: atom_id res chain seq x y z
N MET A 1 3.22 -45.08 -54.12
CA MET A 1 2.55 -44.46 -52.95
C MET A 1 3.11 -44.88 -51.58
N LYS A 2 4.00 -45.90 -51.48
CA LYS A 2 4.55 -46.38 -50.19
C LYS A 2 5.65 -45.48 -49.59
N GLY A 3 6.43 -44.78 -50.43
CA GLY A 3 7.53 -43.91 -49.97
C GLY A 3 7.09 -42.61 -49.28
N LYS A 4 5.93 -42.04 -49.65
CA LYS A 4 5.39 -40.82 -49.01
C LYS A 4 4.84 -41.10 -47.61
N VAL A 5 4.30 -42.30 -47.38
CA VAL A 5 3.79 -42.74 -46.07
C VAL A 5 4.94 -42.94 -45.09
N ILE A 6 6.06 -43.51 -45.53
CA ILE A 6 7.26 -43.71 -44.68
C ILE A 6 7.87 -42.36 -44.25
N ILE A 7 7.89 -41.36 -45.14
CA ILE A 7 8.41 -40.02 -44.82
C ILE A 7 7.51 -39.31 -43.79
N ILE A 8 6.18 -39.44 -43.91
CA ILE A 8 5.23 -38.87 -42.94
C ILE A 8 5.34 -39.56 -41.58
N THR A 9 5.53 -40.88 -41.55
CA THR A 9 5.72 -41.63 -40.30
C THR A 9 7.05 -41.26 -39.61
N ILE A 10 8.14 -41.07 -40.36
CA ILE A 10 9.44 -40.65 -39.81
C ILE A 10 9.39 -39.20 -39.28
N LEU A 11 8.70 -38.30 -39.98
CA LEU A 11 8.51 -36.91 -39.51
C LEU A 11 7.65 -36.83 -38.24
N LEU A 12 6.67 -37.72 -38.07
CA LEU A 12 5.84 -37.79 -36.87
C LEU A 12 6.61 -38.28 -35.64
N SER A 13 7.57 -39.19 -35.84
CA SER A 13 8.41 -39.74 -34.76
C SER A 13 9.36 -38.70 -34.15
N ILE A 14 9.84 -37.75 -34.95
CA ILE A 14 10.79 -36.71 -34.50
C ILE A 14 10.08 -35.65 -33.64
N PHE A 15 8.77 -35.45 -33.82
CA PHE A 15 7.98 -34.48 -33.05
C PHE A 15 7.74 -34.90 -31.59
N VAL A 16 7.78 -36.20 -31.28
CA VAL A 16 7.50 -36.72 -29.92
C VAL A 16 8.72 -36.58 -28.98
N MET A 17 9.94 -36.50 -29.52
CA MET A 17 11.17 -36.39 -28.71
C MET A 17 11.45 -34.97 -28.17
N GLY A 18 10.70 -33.95 -28.59
CA GLY A 18 10.89 -32.55 -28.16
C GLY A 18 10.22 -32.15 -26.84
N PHE A 19 9.48 -33.05 -26.19
CA PHE A 19 8.68 -32.75 -24.98
C PHE A 19 9.23 -33.34 -23.68
N ALA A 20 10.48 -33.82 -23.65
CA ALA A 20 11.19 -34.01 -22.39
C ALA A 20 11.72 -32.65 -21.91
N ARG A 21 10.83 -31.79 -21.41
CA ARG A 21 11.26 -30.63 -20.64
C ARG A 21 11.86 -31.13 -19.34
N ASP A 22 13.04 -30.61 -18.99
CA ASP A 22 13.62 -30.75 -17.66
C ASP A 22 12.56 -30.44 -16.60
N LEU A 23 11.98 -31.49 -16.04
CA LEU A 23 11.24 -31.43 -14.79
C LEU A 23 12.30 -31.23 -13.71
N ASN A 24 12.80 -29.99 -13.62
CA ASN A 24 13.39 -29.46 -12.39
C ASN A 24 12.26 -29.43 -11.35
N VAL A 25 11.90 -30.61 -10.82
CA VAL A 25 11.21 -30.71 -9.55
C VAL A 25 12.26 -30.36 -8.51
N ALA A 26 12.56 -29.06 -8.40
CA ALA A 26 13.17 -28.55 -7.20
C ALA A 26 12.23 -28.95 -6.06
N TYR A 27 12.75 -29.66 -5.07
CA TYR A 27 12.05 -29.86 -3.81
C TYR A 27 11.88 -28.47 -3.20
N PHE A 28 10.76 -27.80 -3.50
CA PHE A 28 10.40 -26.55 -2.86
C PHE A 28 10.02 -26.91 -1.44
N ASP A 29 10.87 -26.51 -0.49
CA ASP A 29 10.63 -26.77 0.91
C ASP A 29 9.38 -26.00 1.35
N SER A 30 8.26 -26.71 1.40
CA SER A 30 6.94 -26.13 1.67
C SER A 30 6.87 -25.50 3.06
N ASP A 31 7.78 -25.85 3.97
CA ASP A 31 7.88 -25.25 5.29
C ASP A 31 8.58 -23.89 5.24
N LEU A 32 9.57 -23.70 4.34
CA LEU A 32 10.24 -22.41 4.11
C LEU A 32 9.27 -21.40 3.47
N LEU A 33 8.56 -21.82 2.42
CA LEU A 33 7.50 -21.01 1.77
C LEU A 33 6.36 -20.65 2.74
N ARG A 34 5.95 -21.58 3.61
CA ARG A 34 4.89 -21.33 4.60
C ARG A 34 5.34 -20.37 5.69
N LYS A 35 6.60 -20.47 6.13
CA LYS A 35 7.20 -19.56 7.09
C LYS A 35 7.33 -18.17 6.51
N GLU A 36 7.92 -18.03 5.32
CA GLU A 36 8.02 -16.75 4.61
C GLU A 36 6.62 -16.16 4.41
N TRP A 37 5.68 -16.88 3.81
CA TRP A 37 4.31 -16.39 3.60
C TRP A 37 3.60 -15.96 4.89
N GLY A 38 3.85 -16.67 5.99
CA GLY A 38 3.36 -16.31 7.32
C GLY A 38 3.98 -15.00 7.85
N GLU A 39 5.31 -14.89 7.80
CA GLU A 39 6.05 -13.69 8.22
C GLU A 39 5.69 -12.47 7.37
N TRP A 40 5.49 -12.65 6.06
CA TRP A 40 4.95 -11.64 5.14
C TRP A 40 3.55 -11.18 5.55
N LYS A 41 2.67 -12.12 5.89
CA LYS A 41 1.30 -11.80 6.32
C LYS A 41 1.28 -11.04 7.65
N ASP A 42 2.13 -11.43 8.60
CA ASP A 42 2.22 -10.77 9.90
C ASP A 42 2.81 -9.35 9.76
N ALA A 43 3.83 -9.18 8.92
CA ALA A 43 4.40 -7.88 8.58
C ALA A 43 3.36 -6.96 7.93
N GLN A 44 2.60 -7.47 6.96
CA GLN A 44 1.51 -6.73 6.32
C GLN A 44 0.42 -6.34 7.32
N ALA A 45 -0.03 -7.26 8.17
CA ALA A 45 -1.06 -6.98 9.17
C ALA A 45 -0.62 -5.88 10.17
N LYS A 46 0.66 -5.90 10.56
CA LYS A 46 1.22 -4.85 11.42
C LYS A 46 1.28 -3.51 10.70
N PHE A 47 1.70 -3.50 9.44
CA PHE A 47 1.71 -2.28 8.63
C PHE A 47 0.31 -1.71 8.47
N ASP A 48 -0.68 -2.55 8.13
CA ASP A 48 -2.08 -2.15 7.98
C ASP A 48 -2.65 -1.56 9.28
N GLN A 49 -2.28 -2.12 10.43
CA GLN A 49 -2.66 -1.56 11.73
C GLN A 49 -2.07 -0.14 11.93
N GLU A 50 -0.78 0.03 11.67
CA GLU A 50 -0.11 1.35 11.80
C GLU A 50 -0.75 2.38 10.85
N VAL A 51 -1.08 1.98 9.62
CA VAL A 51 -1.80 2.83 8.65
C VAL A 51 -3.17 3.23 9.17
N ALA A 52 -3.97 2.28 9.68
CA ALA A 52 -5.29 2.57 10.23
C ALA A 52 -5.24 3.55 11.41
N GLU A 53 -4.21 3.49 12.25
CA GLU A 53 -3.99 4.44 13.34
C GLU A 53 -3.71 5.86 12.80
N TRP A 54 -2.89 5.99 11.76
CA TRP A 54 -2.63 7.28 11.12
C TRP A 54 -3.84 7.85 10.40
N GLU A 55 -4.61 7.02 9.69
CA GLU A 55 -5.86 7.40 9.05
C GLU A 55 -6.88 7.89 10.08
N SER A 56 -7.03 7.17 11.20
CA SER A 56 -7.91 7.60 12.29
C SER A 56 -7.49 8.96 12.85
N LYS A 57 -6.18 9.20 13.01
CA LYS A 57 -5.66 10.50 13.46
C LYS A 57 -5.91 11.60 12.44
N ALA A 58 -5.71 11.32 11.14
CA ALA A 58 -6.02 12.25 10.06
C ALA A 58 -7.50 12.67 10.10
N GLN A 59 -8.41 11.71 10.24
CA GLN A 59 -9.84 11.97 10.31
C GLN A 59 -10.22 12.88 11.48
N VAL A 60 -9.67 12.62 12.68
CA VAL A 60 -9.93 13.47 13.85
C VAL A 60 -9.47 14.91 13.62
N MET A 61 -8.33 15.11 12.94
CA MET A 61 -7.85 16.45 12.60
C MET A 61 -8.76 17.14 11.58
N GLU A 62 -9.19 16.42 10.53
CA GLU A 62 -10.13 16.92 9.53
C GLU A 62 -11.48 17.31 10.14
N ASP A 63 -12.06 16.44 10.96
CA ASP A 63 -13.32 16.68 11.67
C ASP A 63 -13.23 17.92 12.56
N THR A 64 -12.09 18.10 13.24
CA THR A 64 -11.83 19.28 14.08
C THR A 64 -11.83 20.55 13.24
N ILE A 65 -11.15 20.53 12.08
CA ILE A 65 -11.11 21.68 11.15
C ILE A 65 -12.52 21.99 10.64
N MET A 66 -13.27 20.98 10.22
CA MET A 66 -14.66 21.15 9.76
C MET A 66 -15.54 21.78 10.83
N GLN A 67 -15.50 21.27 12.06
CA GLN A 67 -16.28 21.83 13.17
C GLN A 67 -15.92 23.29 13.44
N MET A 68 -14.64 23.65 13.38
CA MET A 68 -14.20 25.03 13.54
C MET A 68 -14.69 25.94 12.41
N MET A 69 -14.66 25.45 11.17
CA MET A 69 -15.17 26.20 10.00
C MET A 69 -16.68 26.42 10.08
N GLU A 70 -17.44 25.39 10.44
CA GLU A 70 -18.89 25.50 10.62
C GLU A 70 -19.25 26.47 11.77
N GLU A 71 -18.52 26.39 12.89
CA GLU A 71 -18.70 27.30 14.02
C GLU A 71 -18.37 28.74 13.63
N TYR A 72 -17.32 28.95 12.84
CA TYR A 72 -16.98 30.27 12.32
C TYR A 72 -18.11 30.82 11.44
N GLN A 73 -18.59 30.05 10.47
CA GLN A 73 -19.70 30.45 9.58
C GLN A 73 -20.98 30.80 10.33
N ARG A 74 -21.32 30.05 11.39
CA ARG A 74 -22.51 30.35 12.22
C ARG A 74 -22.38 31.65 13.00
N GLN A 75 -21.17 32.03 13.38
CA GLN A 75 -20.91 33.14 14.29
C GLN A 75 -20.38 34.39 13.59
N GLU A 76 -19.90 34.31 12.36
CA GLU A 76 -19.15 35.38 11.69
C GLU A 76 -19.86 36.74 11.68
N LEU A 77 -21.19 36.76 11.58
CA LEU A 77 -21.97 38.01 11.58
C LEU A 77 -22.04 38.69 12.97
N LEU A 78 -21.76 37.94 14.03
CA LEU A 78 -21.81 38.39 15.42
C LEU A 78 -20.41 38.76 15.96
N LEU A 79 -19.35 38.43 15.23
CA LEU A 79 -17.97 38.63 15.65
C LEU A 79 -17.44 40.00 15.21
N SER A 80 -16.61 40.61 16.06
CA SER A 80 -15.77 41.75 15.64
C SER A 80 -14.71 41.29 14.63
N ASP A 81 -14.21 42.22 13.83
CA ASP A 81 -13.19 41.93 12.81
C ASP A 81 -11.93 41.27 13.41
N GLU A 82 -11.49 41.74 14.59
CA GLU A 82 -10.37 41.14 15.32
C GLU A 82 -10.62 39.66 15.67
N LYS A 83 -11.84 39.33 16.12
CA LYS A 83 -12.22 37.95 16.45
C LYS A 83 -12.37 37.07 15.22
N LYS A 84 -12.78 37.63 14.08
CA LYS A 84 -12.80 36.91 12.81
C LYS A 84 -11.39 36.52 12.39
N MET A 85 -10.47 37.49 12.38
CA MET A 85 -9.06 37.25 12.05
C MET A 85 -8.42 36.21 12.98
N GLU A 86 -8.72 36.25 14.28
CA GLU A 86 -8.21 35.27 15.24
C GLU A 86 -8.69 33.85 14.91
N LYS A 87 -9.99 33.67 14.63
CA LYS A 87 -10.56 32.36 14.28
C LYS A 87 -10.06 31.85 12.93
N GLU A 88 -10.00 32.70 11.90
CA GLU A 88 -9.48 32.34 10.58
C GLU A 88 -8.03 31.91 10.64
N ARG A 89 -7.19 32.62 11.41
CA ARG A 89 -5.79 32.24 11.65
C ARG A 89 -5.69 30.87 12.32
N LEU A 90 -6.52 30.60 13.32
CA LEU A 90 -6.51 29.32 14.02
C LEU A 90 -6.96 28.17 13.10
N ILE A 91 -8.00 28.37 12.28
CA ILE A 91 -8.44 27.40 11.27
C ILE A 91 -7.30 27.12 10.27
N THR A 92 -6.67 28.19 9.76
CA THR A 92 -5.54 28.08 8.82
C THR A 92 -4.37 27.31 9.43
N GLN A 93 -4.04 27.59 10.69
CA GLN A 93 -3.01 26.86 11.42
C GLN A 93 -3.36 25.37 11.52
N LYS A 94 -4.60 25.00 11.84
CA LYS A 94 -5.03 23.60 11.91
C LYS A 94 -4.98 22.90 10.56
N GLN A 95 -5.32 23.60 9.48
CA GLN A 95 -5.17 23.08 8.13
C GLN A 95 -3.70 22.82 7.78
N GLN A 96 -2.78 23.71 8.18
CA GLN A 96 -1.35 23.50 8.00
C GLN A 96 -0.85 22.29 8.79
N GLU A 97 -1.21 22.18 10.08
CA GLU A 97 -0.87 21.02 10.92
C GLU A 97 -1.37 19.69 10.30
N TYR A 98 -2.57 19.70 9.70
CA TYR A 98 -3.12 18.53 9.00
C TYR A 98 -2.31 18.16 7.75
N GLN A 99 -1.96 19.14 6.91
CA GLN A 99 -1.16 18.91 5.71
C GLN A 99 0.27 18.44 6.06
N GLU A 100 0.87 19.03 7.09
CA GLU A 100 2.16 18.60 7.62
C GLU A 100 2.10 17.16 8.14
N PHE A 101 1.04 16.80 8.87
CA PHE A 101 0.82 15.44 9.32
C PHE A 101 0.74 14.46 8.14
N LEU A 102 -0.12 14.72 7.15
CA LEU A 102 -0.25 13.86 5.96
C LEU A 102 1.06 13.72 5.21
N SER A 103 1.79 14.81 4.99
CA SER A 103 3.08 14.79 4.31
C SER A 103 4.13 14.00 5.10
N SER A 104 4.19 14.19 6.42
CA SER A 104 5.15 13.49 7.29
C SER A 104 4.90 11.99 7.35
N VAL A 105 3.64 11.54 7.24
CA VAL A 105 3.27 10.13 7.33
C VAL A 105 3.27 9.48 5.94
N PHE A 106 2.56 10.07 4.99
CA PHE A 106 2.24 9.48 3.69
C PHE A 106 2.99 10.11 2.50
N GLY A 107 3.93 11.03 2.76
CA GLY A 107 4.84 11.54 1.73
C GLY A 107 5.75 10.44 1.17
N GLU A 108 6.43 10.72 0.04
CA GLU A 108 7.28 9.74 -0.66
C GLU A 108 8.35 9.10 0.24
N THR A 109 8.89 9.85 1.19
CA THR A 109 9.86 9.40 2.20
C THR A 109 9.31 9.45 3.63
N GLY A 110 7.98 9.50 3.75
CA GLY A 110 7.26 9.61 5.00
C GLY A 110 7.36 8.36 5.88
N LEU A 111 6.77 8.44 7.07
CA LEU A 111 6.79 7.37 8.06
C LEU A 111 6.26 6.05 7.50
N ALA A 112 5.18 6.06 6.71
CA ALA A 112 4.61 4.84 6.13
C ALA A 112 5.61 4.13 5.20
N ALA A 113 6.33 4.88 4.36
CA ALA A 113 7.35 4.31 3.48
C ALA A 113 8.51 3.69 4.29
N GLN A 114 8.97 4.38 5.34
CA GLN A 114 10.01 3.89 6.25
C GLN A 114 9.57 2.62 6.97
N ARG A 115 8.36 2.60 7.53
CA ARG A 115 7.80 1.45 8.25
C ARG A 115 7.59 0.24 7.35
N ASN A 116 7.09 0.47 6.13
CA ASN A 116 6.98 -0.61 5.15
C ASN A 116 8.35 -1.22 4.80
N ALA A 117 9.37 -0.38 4.59
CA ALA A 117 10.74 -0.86 4.34
C ALA A 117 11.30 -1.63 5.54
N GLU A 118 11.10 -1.15 6.76
CA GLU A 118 11.57 -1.82 7.99
C GLU A 118 10.90 -3.17 8.22
N LEU A 119 9.59 -3.28 7.96
CA LEU A 119 8.83 -4.51 8.16
C LEU A 119 9.12 -5.56 7.09
N THR A 120 9.46 -5.14 5.87
CA THR A 120 9.77 -6.04 4.75
C THR A 120 11.26 -6.38 4.64
N ALA A 121 12.18 -5.55 5.15
CA ALA A 121 13.62 -5.80 5.12
C ALA A 121 14.08 -7.18 5.63
N PRO A 122 13.56 -7.75 6.74
CA PRO A 122 13.99 -9.07 7.21
C PRO A 122 13.43 -10.25 6.41
N LEU A 123 12.52 -9.98 5.45
CA LEU A 123 11.86 -10.98 4.62
C LEU A 123 12.58 -11.22 3.27
N TYR A 124 13.65 -10.46 3.01
CA TYR A 124 14.49 -10.51 1.81
C TYR A 124 15.90 -11.03 2.11
#